data_AF-A0A9E2GUC2-F1
#
_entry.id   AF-A0A9E2GUC2-F1
#
_cell.length_a   1.000
_cell.length_b   1.000
_cell.length_c   1.000
_cell.angle_alpha   90.00
_cell.angle_beta   90.00
_cell.angle_gamma   90.00
#
_symmetry.space_group_name_H-M   'P 1'
#
loop_
_entity.id
_entity.type
_entity.pdbx_description
1 polymer ?
#
loop_
_entity_poly.entity_id
_entity_poly.type
_entity_poly.pdbx_seq_one_letter_code
_entity_poly.pdbx_strand_id
1 'polypeptide(L)'
;MKTHSTTIVAVKKDARVAIAGDGQVTLGNGIIKNHAKKVRLLAGGKIVAGFAGSAADGIALLERLEQKLETHGGNLTRAAVELAKEWR
;
A
#
# COMPACT_ATOMS: atom_id res chain seq x y z
N MET A 1 -13.69 16.43 10.05
CA MET A 1 -13.00 17.17 8.96
C MET A 1 -12.61 16.15 7.89
N LYS A 2 -12.90 16.40 6.60
CA LYS A 2 -12.66 15.42 5.53
C LYS A 2 -11.20 15.47 5.08
N THR A 3 -10.56 14.31 5.01
CA THR A 3 -9.17 14.16 4.51
C THR A 3 -9.20 13.49 3.15
N HIS A 4 -8.54 14.10 2.17
CA HIS A 4 -8.23 13.47 0.89
C HIS A 4 -6.74 13.18 0.88
N SER A 5 -6.39 11.90 0.83
CA SER A 5 -4.99 11.46 0.71
C SER A 5 -4.59 11.35 -0.77
N THR A 6 -3.52 10.61 -1.02
CA THR A 6 -2.98 10.33 -2.35
C THR A 6 -3.86 9.34 -3.12
N THR A 7 -3.79 9.40 -4.44
CA THR A 7 -4.22 8.38 -5.38
C THR A 7 -3.06 7.43 -5.65
N ILE A 8 -3.35 6.12 -5.68
CA ILE A 8 -2.38 5.09 -6.07
C ILE A 8 -2.97 4.29 -7.22
N VAL A 9 -2.17 4.10 -8.26
CA VAL A 9 -2.54 3.33 -9.45
C VAL A 9 -1.52 2.21 -9.67
N ALA A 10 -2.01 1.04 -10.05
CA ALA A 10 -1.20 -0.11 -10.42
C ALA A 10 -1.55 -0.56 -11.83
N VAL A 11 -0.53 -0.88 -12.63
CA VAL A 11 -0.68 -1.46 -13.96
C VAL A 11 0.20 -2.70 -14.06
N LYS A 12 -0.36 -3.78 -14.61
CA LYS A 12 0.39 -4.96 -15.03
C LYS A 12 0.25 -5.09 -16.54
N LYS A 13 1.38 -5.14 -17.24
CA LYS A 13 1.44 -5.41 -18.67
C LYS A 13 2.47 -6.50 -18.91
N ASP A 14 2.01 -7.62 -19.45
CA ASP A 14 2.82 -8.82 -19.65
C ASP A 14 3.52 -9.25 -18.35
N ALA A 15 4.84 -9.38 -18.38
CA ALA A 15 5.69 -9.72 -17.23
C ALA A 15 6.13 -8.49 -16.40
N ARG A 16 5.61 -7.29 -16.66
CA ARG A 16 6.00 -6.06 -15.97
C ARG A 16 4.86 -5.51 -15.13
N VAL A 17 5.21 -4.96 -13.97
CA VAL A 17 4.29 -4.29 -13.06
C VAL A 17 4.86 -2.91 -12.74
N ALA A 18 3.99 -1.90 -12.74
CA ALA A 18 4.31 -0.57 -12.24
C ALA A 18 3.22 -0.10 -11.27
N ILE A 19 3.64 0.53 -10.18
CA ILE A 19 2.76 1.19 -9.22
C ILE A 19 3.25 2.61 -9.04
N ALA A 20 2.33 3.56 -9.11
CA ALA A 20 2.60 4.97 -8.91
C ALA A 20 1.58 5.56 -7.95
N GLY A 21 1.97 6.62 -7.26
CA GLY A 21 1.06 7.45 -6.50
C GLY A 21 1.55 8.88 -6.46
N ASP A 22 0.61 9.82 -6.34
CA ASP A 22 0.95 11.22 -6.13
C ASP A 22 1.34 11.49 -4.67
N GLY A 23 1.75 12.73 -4.38
CA GLY A 23 2.22 13.14 -3.06
C GLY A 23 1.28 14.04 -2.27
N GLN A 24 0.12 14.41 -2.83
CA GLN A 24 -0.76 15.40 -2.22
C GLN A 24 -1.59 14.80 -1.09
N VAL A 25 -1.65 15.53 0.03
CA VAL A 25 -2.59 15.27 1.11
C VAL A 25 -3.32 16.57 1.41
N THR A 26 -4.65 16.51 1.39
CA THR A 26 -5.56 17.64 1.58
C THR A 26 -6.40 17.40 2.81
N LEU A 27 -6.55 18.42 3.65
CA LEU A 27 -7.36 18.39 4.85
C LEU A 27 -8.32 19.58 4.82
N GLY A 28 -9.62 19.30 4.78
CA GLY A 28 -10.61 20.34 4.49
C GLY A 28 -10.33 20.98 3.13
N ASN A 29 -10.11 22.29 3.12
CA ASN A 29 -9.85 23.05 1.89
C ASN A 29 -8.36 23.36 1.66
N GLY A 30 -7.47 22.86 2.53
CA GLY A 30 -6.04 23.16 2.48
C GLY A 30 -5.19 21.94 2.12
N ILE A 31 -4.19 22.14 1.27
CA ILE A 31 -3.15 21.14 1.03
C ILE A 31 -2.15 21.20 2.20
N ILE A 32 -1.93 20.07 2.86
CA ILE A 32 -1.07 19.97 4.05
C ILE A 32 0.26 19.25 3.77
N LYS A 33 0.38 18.55 2.64
CA LYS A 33 1.61 17.86 2.23
C LYS A 33 1.63 17.62 0.73
N ASN A 34 2.78 17.82 0.09
CA ASN A 34 2.96 17.68 -1.36
C ASN A 34 3.84 16.47 -1.77
N HIS A 35 4.51 15.83 -0.81
CA HIS A 35 5.50 14.78 -1.08
C HIS A 35 5.28 13.53 -0.20
N ALA A 36 4.03 13.11 -0.03
CA ALA A 36 3.74 11.81 0.58
C ALA A 36 4.31 10.67 -0.30
N LYS A 37 4.97 9.70 0.33
CA LYS A 37 5.45 8.48 -0.34
C LYS A 37 4.67 7.30 0.22
N LYS A 38 3.67 6.84 -0.52
CA LYS A 38 2.76 5.76 -0.09
C LYS A 38 2.89 4.46 -0.88
N VAL A 39 3.80 4.44 -1.86
CA VAL A 39 4.25 3.22 -2.54
C VAL A 39 5.50 2.72 -1.82
N ARG A 40 5.52 1.43 -1.46
CA ARG A 40 6.63 0.78 -0.76
C ARG A 40 6.98 -0.55 -1.43
N LEU A 41 8.25 -0.92 -1.28
CA LEU A 41 8.74 -2.24 -1.65
C LEU A 41 8.65 -3.16 -0.43
N LEU A 42 8.21 -4.39 -0.65
CA LEU A 42 8.13 -5.46 0.35
C LEU A 42 8.92 -6.68 -0.13
N ALA A 43 9.12 -7.65 0.76
CA ALA A 43 9.76 -8.94 0.47
C ALA A 43 11.12 -8.77 -0.24
N GLY A 44 11.95 -7.85 0.27
CA GLY A 44 13.27 -7.55 -0.30
C GLY A 44 13.21 -6.96 -1.71
N GLY A 45 12.13 -6.25 -2.06
CA GLY A 45 11.99 -5.60 -3.37
C GLY A 45 11.25 -6.43 -4.43
N LYS A 46 10.82 -7.64 -4.09
CA LYS A 46 10.08 -8.53 -5.02
C LYS A 46 8.63 -8.10 -5.22
N ILE A 47 8.07 -7.33 -4.29
CA ILE A 47 6.67 -6.93 -4.30
C ILE A 47 6.59 -5.41 -4.13
N VAL A 48 5.72 -4.78 -4.92
CA VAL A 48 5.38 -3.36 -4.78
C VAL A 48 3.98 -3.26 -4.21
N ALA A 49 3.80 -2.46 -3.17
CA ALA A 49 2.51 -2.26 -2.51
C ALA A 49 2.25 -0.76 -2.31
N GLY A 50 0.97 -0.38 -2.22
CA GLY A 50 0.58 0.99 -1.92
C GLY A 50 -0.71 1.07 -1.13
N PHE A 51 -0.81 2.05 -0.22
CA PHE A 51 -2.00 2.27 0.60
C PHE A 51 -2.41 3.75 0.59
N ALA A 52 -3.63 4.04 0.14
CA ALA A 52 -4.13 5.41 0.00
C ALA A 52 -4.71 6.00 1.30
N GLY A 53 -4.96 5.19 2.34
CA GLY A 53 -5.56 5.62 3.60
C GLY A 53 -4.60 6.34 4.56
N SER A 54 -4.88 6.30 5.86
CA SER A 54 -4.03 6.97 6.86
C SER A 54 -2.61 6.39 6.91
N ALA A 55 -1.65 7.16 7.41
CA ALA A 55 -0.27 6.68 7.53
C ALA A 55 -0.13 5.53 8.53
N ALA A 56 -0.85 5.59 9.65
CA ALA A 56 -0.81 4.58 10.70
C ALA A 56 -1.37 3.24 10.20
N ASP A 57 -2.55 3.25 9.57
CA ASP A 57 -3.15 2.03 9.03
C ASP A 57 -2.29 1.44 7.92
N GLY A 58 -1.70 2.29 7.07
CA GLY A 58 -0.81 1.84 6.00
C GLY A 58 0.44 1.15 6.51
N ILE A 59 1.05 1.63 7.59
CA ILE A 59 2.19 0.95 8.21
C ILE A 59 1.76 -0.41 8.76
N ALA A 60 0.70 -0.44 9.57
CA ALA A 60 0.23 -1.67 10.20
C ALA A 60 -0.19 -2.75 9.19
N LEU A 61 -0.91 -2.37 8.12
CA LEU A 61 -1.36 -3.31 7.10
C LEU A 61 -0.20 -3.87 6.28
N LEU A 62 0.80 -3.05 5.94
CA LEU A 62 1.95 -3.49 5.17
C LEU A 62 2.87 -4.39 5.99
N GLU A 63 3.08 -4.10 7.28
CA GLU A 63 3.82 -4.98 8.19
C GLU A 63 3.14 -6.34 8.34
N ARG A 64 1.81 -6.37 8.53
CA ARG A 64 1.05 -7.64 8.58
C ARG A 64 1.13 -8.40 7.26
N LEU A 65 1.04 -7.72 6.12
CA LEU A 65 1.20 -8.35 4.80
C LEU A 65 2.58 -9.01 4.67
N GLU A 66 3.64 -8.33 5.13
CA GLU A 66 5.01 -8.82 5.10
C GLU A 66 5.19 -10.08 5.95
N GLN A 67 4.62 -10.09 7.17
CA GLN A 67 4.59 -11.29 8.02
C GLN A 67 3.85 -12.46 7.37
N LYS A 68 2.72 -12.21 6.71
CA LYS A 68 1.98 -13.24 5.97
C LYS A 68 2.76 -13.75 4.76
N LEU A 69 3.48 -12.88 4.06
CA LEU A 69 4.36 -13.27 2.95
C LEU A 69 5.47 -14.21 3.46
N GLU A 70 6.12 -13.88 4.58
CA GLU A 70 7.12 -14.75 5.20
C GLU A 70 6.54 -16.12 5.58
N THR A 71 5.39 -16.12 6.25
CA THR A 71 4.71 -17.35 6.72
C THR A 71 4.29 -18.27 5.57
N HIS A 72 3.98 -17.70 4.40
CA HIS A 72 3.50 -18.44 3.23
C HIS A 72 4.55 -18.54 2.11
N GLY A 73 5.84 -18.45 2.44
CA GLY A 73 6.94 -18.68 1.49
C GLY A 73 6.96 -17.72 0.31
N GLY A 74 6.51 -16.48 0.52
CA GLY A 74 6.43 -15.44 -0.50
C GLY A 74 5.21 -15.55 -1.43
N ASN A 75 4.25 -16.44 -1.17
CA ASN A 75 3.03 -16.54 -1.97
C ASN A 75 2.10 -15.33 -1.73
N LEU A 76 2.15 -14.33 -2.60
CA LEU A 76 1.38 -13.09 -2.48
C LEU A 76 -0.13 -13.32 -2.43
N THR A 77 -0.68 -14.17 -3.30
CA THR A 77 -2.13 -14.43 -3.33
C THR A 77 -2.59 -15.01 -2.00
N ARG A 78 -1.87 -15.98 -1.46
CA ARG A 78 -2.19 -16.59 -0.16
C ARG A 78 -2.05 -15.59 0.98
N ALA A 79 -0.95 -14.84 1.02
CA ALA A 79 -0.73 -13.83 2.04
C ALA A 79 -1.81 -12.74 2.05
N ALA A 80 -2.24 -12.26 0.88
CA ALA A 80 -3.30 -11.28 0.75
C ALA A 80 -4.66 -11.82 1.22
N VAL A 81 -4.98 -13.09 0.91
CA VAL A 81 -6.22 -13.73 1.35
C VAL A 81 -6.25 -13.89 2.88
N GLU A 82 -5.15 -14.34 3.49
CA GLU A 82 -5.08 -14.49 4.95
C GLU A 82 -5.13 -13.14 5.67
N LEU A 83 -4.46 -12.11 5.14
CA LEU A 83 -4.58 -10.74 5.65
C LEU A 83 -6.03 -10.24 5.57
N ALA A 84 -6.72 -10.49 4.46
CA ALA A 84 -8.11 -10.07 4.28
C ALA A 84 -9.08 -10.80 5.22
N LYS A 85 -8.78 -12.04 5.59
CA LYS A 85 -9.57 -12.79 6.59
C LYS A 85 -9.46 -12.17 7.98
N GLU A 86 -8.25 -11.74 8.38
CA GLU A 86 -8.02 -11.09 9.68
C GLU A 86 -8.65 -9.70 9.80
N TRP A 87 -9.06 -9.11 8.69
CA TRP A 87 -9.72 -7.81 8.66
C TRP A 87 -11.25 -7.92 8.85
N ARG A 88 -11.83 -9.13 8.73
CA ARG A 88 -13.23 -9.39 9.07
C ARG A 88 -13.37 -9.80 10.53
#